data_AF-A0A1J4K8D3-F1
#
_entry.id   AF-A0A1J4K8D3-F1
#
_cell.length_a   1.000
_cell.length_b   1.000
_cell.length_c   1.000
_cell.angle_alpha   90.00
_cell.angle_beta   90.00
_cell.angle_gamma   90.00
#
_symmetry.space_group_name_H-M   'P 1'
#
loop_
_entity.id
_entity.type
_entity.pdbx_description
1 polymer ?
#
loop_
_entity_poly.entity_id
_entity_poly.type
_entity_poly.pdbx_seq_one_letter_code
_entity_poly.pdbx_strand_id
1 'polypeptide(L)'
;MSAYKDIDISKPYNVKQGIKVTMDAESGLYENVPSNMVSTIGESVVNSVVSNNNIDKDLRVQKLVLKTKKPIISRPTEFEHVTHVEFDPSLGYIGIPPEWEKQLKTSGISREDVLNNPQEVLDAMSFINNPRQTLMPIDISQSEGFFVQLPEINDIVKEIDPREILTDMKKTDEGSTCTIYTAKLDGKIVAVKEMLLDSNNEECLLDETRLMASMNHSHIVKFYSAYRVRNTLWIVMEHMDGGSLTNAATYCECQEAHIAYFAREVLIALDYMHSQRKIHRDIKTDNVLITSDGNVKLADFGYAAQLFNEGENRKSVVGTPYWMAPELIKGIPYSYKVDIWSLGVMCRELAEGDPPYVELPPMKALFEITSKGLPEISQKEKRSPEFLDFLDLCLKRNPDERPTANKLLNHPFLLKACEKKYIPALLQLAAELAGNEKYEDF
;
A
#
# COMPACT_ATOMS: atom_id res chain seq x y z
N MET A 1 -10.25 39.76 -8.60
CA MET A 1 -11.08 39.36 -7.42
C MET A 1 -11.87 38.14 -7.86
N SER A 2 -11.69 36.91 -7.39
CA SER A 2 -11.48 36.40 -6.03
C SER A 2 -10.84 34.99 -6.13
N ALA A 3 -9.65 34.82 -5.56
CA ALA A 3 -9.28 33.89 -4.46
C ALA A 3 -9.21 32.39 -4.81
N TYR A 4 -8.01 31.95 -5.22
CA TYR A 4 -7.53 30.59 -4.99
C TYR A 4 -6.60 30.61 -3.76
N LYS A 5 -6.78 29.64 -2.86
CA LYS A 5 -5.98 29.47 -1.64
C LYS A 5 -4.59 28.93 -2.01
N ASP A 6 -3.55 29.66 -1.66
CA ASP A 6 -2.20 29.13 -1.56
C ASP A 6 -2.16 28.05 -0.47
N ILE A 7 -1.62 26.87 -0.79
CA ILE A 7 -1.31 25.81 0.18
C ILE A 7 0.18 25.93 0.50
N ASP A 8 0.47 26.52 1.65
CA ASP A 8 1.79 26.56 2.27
C ASP A 8 2.09 25.19 2.93
N ILE A 9 3.05 24.47 2.36
CA ILE A 9 3.63 23.24 2.93
C ILE A 9 5.15 23.37 2.93
N SER A 10 5.68 24.23 3.79
CA SER A 10 6.93 23.95 4.52
C SER A 10 7.17 24.96 5.64
N LYS A 11 6.63 24.68 6.83
CA LYS A 11 7.24 25.20 8.06
C LYS A 11 8.18 24.12 8.59
N PRO A 12 9.51 24.34 8.62
CA PRO A 12 10.39 23.41 9.31
C PRO A 12 10.12 23.53 10.83
N TYR A 13 9.65 22.43 11.41
CA TYR A 13 9.58 22.26 12.85
C TYR A 13 11.00 22.09 13.40
N ASN A 14 11.35 22.93 14.37
CA ASN A 14 12.40 22.74 15.37
C ASN A 14 13.87 22.95 14.95
N VAL A 15 14.29 24.22 14.81
CA VAL A 15 15.71 24.61 14.96
C VAL A 15 15.86 25.42 16.24
N LYS A 16 16.41 24.81 17.29
CA LYS A 16 16.82 25.51 18.51
C LYS A 16 17.94 26.50 18.17
N GLN A 17 17.62 27.80 18.26
CA GLN A 17 18.53 28.97 18.30
C GLN A 17 19.74 28.95 17.33
N GLY A 18 19.53 29.36 16.08
CA GLY A 18 20.60 29.74 15.17
C GLY A 18 21.09 31.17 15.42
N ILE A 19 22.41 31.39 15.43
CA ILE A 19 23.02 32.73 15.42
C ILE A 19 22.97 33.24 13.98
N LYS A 20 22.25 34.34 13.73
CA LYS A 20 22.16 34.95 12.40
C LYS A 20 23.34 35.91 12.20
N VAL A 21 24.31 35.51 11.39
CA VAL A 21 25.38 36.39 10.90
C VAL A 21 24.81 37.28 9.80
N THR A 22 25.01 38.59 9.91
CA THR A 22 24.52 39.58 8.95
C THR A 22 25.67 40.39 8.40
N MET A 23 25.60 40.82 7.14
CA MET A 23 26.61 41.71 6.55
C MET A 23 26.02 43.12 6.51
N ASP A 24 26.73 44.08 7.10
CA ASP A 24 26.31 45.47 7.08
C ASP A 24 26.41 46.03 5.64
N ALA A 25 25.34 46.65 5.17
CA ALA A 25 25.21 47.01 3.76
C ALA A 25 26.02 48.26 3.38
N GLU A 26 26.41 49.09 4.36
CA GLU A 26 27.21 50.30 4.12
C GLU A 26 28.71 50.05 4.25
N SER A 27 29.13 49.25 5.24
CA SER A 27 30.55 48.94 5.49
C SER A 27 31.03 47.64 4.84
N GLY A 28 30.11 46.74 4.48
CA GLY A 28 30.44 45.42 3.92
C GLY A 28 31.04 44.43 4.92
N LEU A 29 31.04 44.75 6.22
CA LEU A 29 31.62 43.92 7.28
C LEU A 29 30.57 42.99 7.90
N TYR A 30 31.00 41.82 8.39
CA TYR A 30 30.12 40.83 9.01
C TYR A 30 29.89 41.09 10.50
N GLU A 31 28.64 40.99 10.93
CA GLU A 31 28.16 41.18 12.30
C GLU A 31 27.59 39.88 12.88
N ASN A 32 27.66 39.76 14.21
CA ASN A 32 27.20 38.60 14.99
C ASN A 32 27.96 37.29 14.67
N VAL A 33 29.24 37.38 14.30
CA VAL A 33 30.07 36.23 13.93
C VAL A 33 30.44 35.42 15.18
N PRO A 34 30.21 34.09 15.22
CA PRO A 34 30.65 33.27 16.35
C PRO A 34 32.17 33.31 16.53
N SER A 35 32.64 33.39 17.78
CA SER A 35 34.08 33.59 18.09
C SER A 35 35.01 32.54 17.50
N ASN A 36 34.54 31.31 17.29
CA ASN A 36 35.31 30.23 16.67
C ASN A 36 35.41 30.33 15.14
N MET A 37 34.63 31.20 14.48
CA MET A 37 34.66 31.43 13.03
C MET A 37 35.47 32.66 12.62
N VAL A 38 35.82 33.53 13.58
CA VAL A 38 36.55 34.78 13.32
C VAL A 38 37.90 34.54 12.65
N SER A 39 38.65 33.52 13.06
CA SER A 39 39.94 33.17 12.45
C SER A 39 39.81 32.61 11.03
N THR A 40 38.63 32.11 10.66
CA THR A 40 38.35 31.56 9.32
C THR A 40 37.84 32.64 8.37
N ILE A 41 37.05 33.59 8.86
CA ILE A 41 36.50 34.71 8.07
C ILE A 41 37.53 35.85 7.94
N GLY A 42 38.41 36.01 8.92
CA GLY A 42 39.45 37.03 8.97
C GLY A 42 39.02 38.21 9.85
N GLU A 43 39.83 38.55 10.86
CA GLU A 43 39.49 39.58 11.86
C GLU A 43 39.23 40.96 11.23
N SER A 44 39.86 41.26 10.10
CA SER A 44 39.73 42.55 9.41
C SER A 44 38.38 42.77 8.73
N VAL A 45 37.56 41.73 8.57
CA VAL A 45 36.25 41.79 7.89
C VAL A 45 35.07 41.51 8.83
N VAL A 46 35.32 41.46 10.15
CA VAL A 46 34.32 41.19 11.18
C VAL A 46 34.14 42.41 12.07
N ASN A 47 32.91 42.91 12.16
CA ASN A 47 32.53 44.08 12.95
C ASN A 47 32.09 43.71 14.38
N SER A 48 31.45 42.55 14.58
CA SER A 48 31.03 42.10 15.92
C SER A 48 31.04 40.58 16.08
N VAL A 49 31.45 40.13 17.28
CA VAL A 49 31.67 38.72 17.62
C VAL A 49 30.81 38.27 18.80
N VAL A 50 30.18 37.10 18.69
CA VAL A 50 29.38 36.50 19.78
C VAL A 50 30.16 35.32 20.39
N SER A 51 30.41 35.37 21.71
CA SER A 51 31.02 34.28 22.47
C SER A 51 29.96 33.39 23.12
N ASN A 52 29.98 32.09 22.80
CA ASN A 52 29.02 31.10 23.28
C ASN A 52 29.27 30.78 24.77
N ASN A 53 28.76 31.59 25.69
CA ASN A 53 28.93 31.38 27.14
C ASN A 53 27.83 30.53 27.80
N ASN A 54 26.85 30.02 27.05
CA ASN A 54 25.75 29.19 27.58
C ASN A 54 25.96 27.68 27.38
N ILE A 55 27.17 27.17 27.61
CA ILE A 55 27.43 25.72 27.71
C ILE A 55 27.89 25.43 29.15
N ASP A 56 27.13 24.55 29.80
CA ASP A 56 27.37 24.04 31.16
C ASP A 56 28.83 23.56 31.30
N LYS A 57 29.46 23.89 32.42
CA LYS A 57 30.90 23.64 32.65
C LYS A 57 31.26 22.16 32.56
N ASP A 58 30.30 21.28 32.85
CA ASP A 58 30.49 19.83 32.90
C ASP A 58 30.45 19.17 31.51
N LEU A 59 30.03 19.90 30.47
CA LEU A 59 29.95 19.41 29.08
C LEU A 59 31.11 19.91 28.20
N ARG A 60 32.12 20.53 28.79
CA ARG A 60 33.28 21.05 28.05
C ARG A 60 34.31 19.94 27.81
N VAL A 61 34.50 19.57 26.55
CA VAL A 61 35.51 18.59 26.10
C VAL A 61 36.91 19.10 26.47
N GLN A 62 37.60 18.41 27.39
CA GLN A 62 38.86 18.88 27.99
C GLN A 62 40.14 18.62 27.17
N LYS A 63 40.07 18.04 25.97
CA LYS A 63 41.24 17.95 25.08
C LYS A 63 40.86 17.55 23.65
N LEU A 64 41.18 18.39 22.67
CA LEU A 64 41.12 18.04 21.25
C LEU A 64 42.36 17.21 20.87
N VAL A 65 42.15 15.96 20.47
CA VAL A 65 43.16 15.17 19.76
C VAL A 65 42.89 15.30 18.26
N LEU A 66 43.67 16.12 17.58
CA LEU A 66 43.61 16.30 16.13
C LEU A 66 44.28 15.11 15.43
N LYS A 67 43.49 14.25 14.77
CA LYS A 67 43.98 13.44 13.63
C LYS A 67 43.35 13.99 12.35
N THR A 68 44.16 14.71 11.59
CA THR A 68 43.83 15.28 10.29
C THR A 68 43.50 14.19 9.26
N LYS A 69 42.25 14.13 8.80
CA LYS A 69 41.93 13.66 7.44
C LYS A 69 41.35 14.84 6.68
N LYS A 70 41.92 15.14 5.51
CA LYS A 70 41.38 16.13 4.57
C LYS A 70 39.91 15.82 4.30
N PRO A 71 39.01 16.82 4.28
CA PRO A 71 37.61 16.58 3.96
C PRO A 71 37.52 16.09 2.51
N ILE A 72 36.99 14.88 2.34
CA ILE A 72 36.57 14.38 1.04
C ILE A 72 35.18 14.98 0.84
N ILE A 73 35.06 15.93 -0.08
CA ILE A 73 33.75 16.37 -0.56
C ILE A 73 33.22 15.22 -1.42
N SER A 74 32.35 14.39 -0.84
CA SER A 74 31.61 13.39 -1.61
C SER A 74 30.59 14.09 -2.51
N ARG A 75 30.20 13.42 -3.60
CA ARG A 75 29.06 13.88 -4.42
C ARG A 75 27.82 14.01 -3.52
N PRO A 76 26.89 14.95 -3.80
CA PRO A 76 25.67 15.08 -3.03
C PRO A 76 24.96 13.73 -2.98
N THR A 77 24.75 13.21 -1.78
CA THR A 77 23.79 12.14 -1.52
C THR A 77 22.49 12.83 -1.09
N GLU A 78 21.35 12.35 -1.57
CA GLU A 78 20.02 12.98 -1.39
C GLU A 78 19.77 14.25 -2.22
N PHE A 79 20.08 14.22 -3.52
CA PHE A 79 19.53 15.24 -4.43
C PHE A 79 18.19 14.75 -4.98
N GLU A 80 17.12 15.47 -4.71
CA GLU A 80 15.86 15.32 -5.45
C GLU A 80 15.93 16.17 -6.72
N HIS A 81 15.66 15.56 -7.88
CA HIS A 81 15.46 16.32 -9.11
C HIS A 81 14.05 16.89 -9.10
N VAL A 82 13.89 18.10 -8.54
CA VAL A 82 12.61 18.80 -8.55
C VAL A 82 12.36 19.34 -9.97
N THR A 83 11.78 18.50 -10.81
CA THR A 83 11.29 18.93 -12.14
C THR A 83 9.95 19.64 -11.92
N HIS A 84 9.89 20.94 -12.18
CA HIS A 84 8.63 21.69 -12.10
C HIS A 84 7.78 21.38 -13.35
N VAL A 85 6.61 20.78 -13.12
CA VAL A 85 5.63 20.51 -14.17
C VAL A 85 4.49 21.51 -14.01
N GLU A 86 4.29 22.35 -15.01
CA GLU A 86 3.17 23.30 -15.11
C GLU A 86 2.11 22.76 -16.08
N PHE A 87 0.84 23.10 -15.88
CA PHE A 87 -0.22 22.79 -16.84
C PHE A 87 -0.64 24.05 -17.59
N ASP A 88 -0.54 24.00 -18.92
CA ASP A 88 -1.04 25.03 -19.81
C ASP A 88 -2.31 24.53 -20.54
N PRO A 89 -3.42 25.29 -20.52
CA PRO A 89 -4.69 24.88 -21.12
C PRO A 89 -4.66 24.64 -22.64
N SER A 90 -3.62 25.09 -23.35
CA SER A 90 -3.45 24.91 -24.80
C SER A 90 -2.35 23.91 -25.15
N LEU A 91 -1.29 23.87 -24.34
CA LEU A 91 -0.10 23.06 -24.57
C LEU A 91 -0.12 21.73 -23.83
N GLY A 92 -0.95 21.58 -22.80
CA GLY A 92 -0.92 20.47 -21.86
C GLY A 92 0.19 20.69 -20.82
N TYR A 93 0.81 19.61 -20.36
CA TYR A 93 1.91 19.74 -19.41
C TYR A 93 3.17 20.35 -20.04
N ILE A 94 3.71 21.39 -19.40
CA ILE A 94 4.97 22.06 -19.72
C ILE A 94 6.03 21.62 -18.70
N GLY A 95 7.23 21.31 -19.18
CA GLY A 95 8.35 20.94 -18.33
C GLY A 95 8.35 19.49 -17.84
N ILE A 96 7.58 18.59 -18.47
CA ILE A 96 7.55 17.19 -18.01
C ILE A 96 8.89 16.49 -18.25
N PRO A 97 9.34 15.66 -17.29
CA PRO A 97 10.50 14.80 -17.51
C PRO A 97 10.32 13.94 -18.77
N PRO A 98 11.39 13.72 -19.57
CA PRO A 98 11.31 12.86 -20.76
C PRO A 98 10.79 11.45 -20.46
N GLU A 99 11.06 10.95 -19.25
CA GLU A 99 10.56 9.66 -18.77
C GLU A 99 9.03 9.65 -18.63
N TRP A 100 8.44 10.73 -18.09
CA TRP A 100 7.00 10.88 -17.95
C TRP A 100 6.32 11.04 -19.31
N GLU A 101 6.95 11.76 -20.26
CA GLU A 101 6.46 11.85 -21.62
C GLU A 101 6.40 10.49 -22.31
N LYS A 102 7.47 9.70 -22.15
CA LYS A 102 7.54 8.33 -22.68
C LYS A 102 6.46 7.45 -22.05
N GLN A 103 6.28 7.55 -20.73
CA GLN A 103 5.29 6.78 -19.98
C GLN A 103 3.85 7.10 -20.38
N LEU A 104 3.51 8.37 -20.60
CA LEU A 104 2.20 8.78 -21.14
C LEU A 104 1.93 8.12 -22.49
N LYS A 105 2.92 8.17 -23.40
CA LYS A 105 2.81 7.57 -24.74
C LYS A 105 2.66 6.06 -24.67
N THR A 106 3.51 5.37 -23.92
CA THR A 106 3.47 3.91 -23.77
C THR A 106 2.18 3.43 -23.09
N SER A 107 1.62 4.25 -22.20
CA SER A 107 0.36 3.94 -21.52
C SER A 107 -0.88 4.27 -22.36
N GLY A 108 -0.74 4.86 -23.55
CA GLY A 108 -1.89 5.23 -24.38
C GLY A 108 -2.70 6.41 -23.84
N ILE A 109 -2.11 7.29 -23.02
CA ILE A 109 -2.73 8.55 -22.60
C ILE A 109 -2.56 9.57 -23.72
N SER A 110 -3.68 10.03 -24.27
CA SER A 110 -3.68 11.00 -25.37
C SER A 110 -3.47 12.43 -24.88
N ARG A 111 -3.08 13.33 -25.79
CA ARG A 111 -3.03 14.77 -25.47
C ARG A 111 -4.40 15.32 -25.06
N GLU A 112 -5.46 14.79 -25.65
CA GLU A 112 -6.83 15.16 -25.30
C GLU A 112 -7.19 14.71 -23.88
N ASP A 113 -6.77 13.51 -23.46
CA ASP A 113 -6.94 13.04 -22.08
C ASP A 113 -6.27 13.99 -21.08
N VAL A 114 -5.04 14.42 -21.38
CA VAL A 114 -4.27 15.39 -20.56
C VAL A 114 -4.97 16.74 -20.48
N LEU A 115 -5.52 17.23 -21.58
CA LEU A 115 -6.19 18.54 -21.61
C LEU A 115 -7.54 18.50 -20.87
N ASN A 116 -8.29 17.41 -21.02
CA ASN A 116 -9.62 17.28 -20.45
C ASN A 116 -9.59 16.94 -18.95
N ASN A 117 -8.61 16.15 -18.51
CA ASN A 117 -8.52 15.64 -17.14
C ASN A 117 -7.07 15.64 -16.64
N PRO A 118 -6.42 16.81 -16.51
CA PRO A 118 -5.02 16.88 -16.13
C PRO A 118 -4.78 16.22 -14.77
N GLN A 119 -5.52 16.59 -13.74
CA GLN A 119 -5.29 16.07 -12.39
C GLN A 119 -5.38 14.54 -12.32
N GLU A 120 -6.37 13.92 -12.98
CA GLU A 120 -6.52 12.46 -13.04
C GLU A 120 -5.30 11.78 -13.71
N VAL A 121 -4.73 12.40 -14.75
CA VAL A 121 -3.50 11.89 -15.38
C VAL A 121 -2.32 11.99 -14.40
N LEU A 122 -2.22 13.10 -13.65
CA LEU A 122 -1.15 13.29 -12.68
C LEU A 122 -1.24 12.28 -11.53
N ASP A 123 -2.44 12.05 -11.01
CA ASP A 123 -2.71 11.10 -9.93
C ASP A 123 -2.33 9.66 -10.37
N ALA A 124 -2.75 9.24 -11.56
CA ALA A 124 -2.39 7.94 -12.13
C ALA A 124 -0.87 7.80 -12.36
N MET A 125 -0.21 8.87 -12.81
CA MET A 125 1.24 8.88 -13.04
C MET A 125 2.03 8.80 -11.72
N SER A 126 1.61 9.56 -10.72
CA SER A 126 2.20 9.58 -9.39
C SER A 126 2.19 8.18 -8.77
N PHE A 127 1.09 7.45 -8.93
CA PHE A 127 0.98 6.07 -8.45
C PHE A 127 2.01 5.13 -9.09
N ILE A 128 2.10 5.13 -10.42
CA ILE A 128 2.99 4.19 -11.14
C ILE A 128 4.46 4.45 -10.82
N ASN A 129 4.83 5.71 -10.63
CA ASN A 129 6.22 6.09 -10.37
C ASN A 129 6.63 5.83 -8.92
N ASN A 130 5.68 5.89 -7.97
CA ASN A 130 5.96 5.73 -6.55
C ASN A 130 4.94 4.82 -5.83
N PRO A 131 4.79 3.54 -6.23
CA PRO A 131 3.73 2.66 -5.70
C PRO A 131 3.89 2.32 -4.20
N ARG A 132 5.05 2.63 -3.60
CA ARG A 132 5.38 2.31 -2.20
C ARG A 132 5.75 3.51 -1.33
N GLN A 133 5.90 4.71 -1.89
CA GLN A 133 6.48 5.86 -1.16
C GLN A 133 5.51 6.53 -0.17
N THR A 134 4.41 5.85 0.18
CA THR A 134 3.35 6.42 1.02
C THR A 134 3.02 5.55 2.24
N LEU A 135 3.89 4.64 2.65
CA LEU A 135 3.90 4.16 4.04
C LEU A 135 4.60 5.22 4.91
N MET A 136 4.09 6.45 4.92
CA MET A 136 4.58 7.42 5.90
C MET A 136 4.16 6.95 7.29
N PRO A 137 5.09 6.86 8.26
CA PRO A 137 4.71 6.71 9.65
C PRO A 137 3.80 7.89 10.01
N ILE A 138 2.65 7.59 10.61
CA ILE A 138 1.79 8.65 11.14
C ILE A 138 2.56 9.30 12.27
N ASP A 139 2.64 10.64 12.26
CA ASP A 139 3.18 11.41 13.38
C ASP A 139 2.26 11.21 14.60
N ILE A 140 2.68 10.32 15.51
CA ILE A 140 1.92 9.89 16.70
C ILE A 140 1.98 10.94 17.82
N SER A 141 2.56 12.12 17.58
CA SER A 141 2.85 13.08 18.65
C SER A 141 1.62 13.77 19.27
N GLN A 142 0.37 13.49 18.84
CA GLN A 142 -0.81 14.26 19.25
C GLN A 142 -2.13 13.52 19.56
N SER A 143 -2.18 12.19 19.77
CA SER A 143 -3.46 11.54 20.14
C SER A 143 -3.46 10.85 21.50
N GLU A 144 -4.20 11.42 22.45
CA GLU A 144 -4.57 10.79 23.72
C GLU A 144 -5.81 9.89 23.51
N GLY A 145 -5.60 8.59 23.33
CA GLY A 145 -6.68 7.60 23.17
C GLY A 145 -6.20 6.18 23.42
N PHE A 146 -7.11 5.26 23.76
CA PHE A 146 -6.81 3.83 23.90
C PHE A 146 -6.36 3.27 22.54
N PHE A 147 -5.06 3.20 22.31
CA PHE A 147 -4.48 2.60 21.11
C PHE A 147 -4.61 1.09 21.16
N VAL A 148 -5.09 0.47 20.07
CA VAL A 148 -4.75 -0.93 19.81
C VAL A 148 -3.31 -0.91 19.29
N GLN A 149 -2.35 -0.99 20.20
CA GLN A 149 -0.93 -1.02 19.85
C GLN A 149 -0.63 -2.37 19.19
N LEU A 150 0.01 -2.33 18.01
CA LEU A 150 0.49 -3.54 17.36
C LEU A 150 1.50 -4.25 18.29
N PRO A 151 1.48 -5.59 18.35
CA PRO A 151 2.39 -6.35 19.19
C PRO A 151 3.85 -5.99 18.92
N GLU A 152 4.70 -6.03 19.95
CA GLU A 152 6.12 -5.72 19.82
C GLU A 152 6.83 -6.75 18.94
N ILE A 153 7.72 -6.31 18.06
CA ILE A 153 8.31 -7.20 17.04
C ILE A 153 9.10 -8.36 17.66
N ASN A 154 9.76 -8.12 18.80
CA ASN A 154 10.56 -9.11 19.51
C ASN A 154 9.72 -10.25 20.12
N ASP A 155 8.41 -10.02 20.32
CA ASP A 155 7.50 -11.05 20.81
C ASP A 155 6.97 -11.93 19.66
N ILE A 156 7.11 -11.48 18.42
CA ILE A 156 6.53 -12.10 17.22
C ILE A 156 7.59 -12.81 16.39
N VAL A 157 8.72 -12.13 16.15
CA VAL A 157 9.80 -12.59 15.29
C VAL A 157 10.88 -13.24 16.14
N LYS A 158 11.07 -14.54 15.94
CA LYS A 158 12.05 -15.33 16.67
C LYS A 158 13.36 -15.39 15.91
N GLU A 159 14.48 -15.30 16.63
CA GLU A 159 15.84 -15.46 16.06
C GLU A 159 16.32 -16.92 16.13
N ILE A 160 15.46 -17.85 15.69
CA ILE A 160 15.82 -19.27 15.54
C ILE A 160 15.62 -19.68 14.08
N ASP A 161 16.38 -20.66 13.63
CA ASP A 161 16.19 -21.22 12.29
C ASP A 161 14.92 -22.09 12.28
N PRO A 162 13.87 -21.73 11.52
CA PRO A 162 12.62 -22.49 11.53
C PRO A 162 12.80 -23.91 10.97
N ARG A 163 13.90 -24.21 10.27
CA ARG A 163 14.22 -25.57 9.80
C ARG A 163 14.52 -26.55 10.94
N GLU A 164 14.74 -26.06 12.16
CA GLU A 164 14.87 -26.91 13.35
C GLU A 164 13.53 -27.49 13.82
N ILE A 165 12.42 -26.81 13.51
CA ILE A 165 11.06 -27.20 13.93
C ILE A 165 10.16 -27.61 12.76
N LEU A 166 10.48 -27.16 11.54
CA LEU A 166 9.76 -27.48 10.32
C LEU A 166 10.35 -28.74 9.67
N THR A 167 9.47 -29.61 9.21
CA THR A 167 9.82 -30.86 8.50
C THR A 167 9.12 -30.93 7.14
N ASP A 168 9.56 -31.85 6.26
CA ASP A 168 8.95 -32.07 4.94
C ASP A 168 8.78 -30.81 4.09
N MET A 169 9.74 -29.88 4.18
CA MET A 169 9.64 -28.58 3.52
C MET A 169 9.78 -28.72 2.00
N LYS A 170 8.79 -28.23 1.25
CA LYS A 170 8.70 -28.31 -0.22
C LYS A 170 8.33 -26.95 -0.78
N LYS A 171 9.11 -26.48 -1.76
CA LYS A 171 8.82 -25.24 -2.48
C LYS A 171 7.56 -25.42 -3.33
N THR A 172 6.61 -24.51 -3.19
CA THR A 172 5.33 -24.54 -3.93
C THR A 172 5.24 -23.42 -4.95
N ASP A 173 5.80 -22.25 -4.65
CA ASP A 173 5.75 -21.08 -5.54
C ASP A 173 6.98 -20.19 -5.37
N GLU A 174 7.34 -19.47 -6.42
CA GLU A 174 8.44 -18.50 -6.45
C GLU A 174 7.99 -17.24 -7.19
N GLY A 175 7.68 -16.20 -6.40
CA GLY A 175 7.40 -14.87 -6.90
C GLY A 175 8.66 -14.01 -6.98
N SER A 176 8.50 -12.79 -7.51
CA SER A 176 9.58 -11.79 -7.55
C SER A 176 9.95 -11.23 -6.17
N THR A 177 9.06 -11.34 -5.19
CA THR A 177 9.21 -10.75 -3.84
C THR A 177 9.31 -11.79 -2.73
N CYS A 178 8.79 -13.00 -2.93
CA CYS A 178 8.78 -14.03 -1.91
C CYS A 178 8.81 -15.43 -2.53
N THR A 179 9.27 -16.40 -1.72
CA THR A 179 9.18 -17.82 -2.03
C THR A 179 8.22 -18.48 -1.05
N ILE A 180 7.27 -19.27 -1.56
CA ILE A 180 6.31 -20.00 -0.74
C ILE A 180 6.72 -21.47 -0.67
N TYR A 181 6.68 -22.01 0.55
CA TYR A 181 6.87 -23.42 0.82
C TYR A 181 5.68 -24.00 1.58
N THR A 182 5.45 -25.30 1.40
CA THR A 182 4.70 -26.12 2.35
C THR A 182 5.68 -26.81 3.29
N ALA A 183 5.30 -26.96 4.55
CA ALA A 183 6.07 -27.70 5.55
C ALA A 183 5.13 -28.36 6.55
N LYS A 184 5.67 -29.18 7.45
CA LYS A 184 4.96 -29.71 8.62
C LYS A 184 5.51 -29.08 9.90
N LEU A 185 4.60 -28.52 10.70
CA LEU A 185 4.84 -28.05 12.06
C LEU A 185 3.95 -28.87 13.00
N ASP A 186 4.56 -29.60 13.94
CA ASP A 186 3.84 -30.48 14.88
C ASP A 186 2.86 -31.45 14.20
N GLY A 187 3.23 -31.97 13.04
CA GLY A 187 2.41 -32.88 12.22
C GLY A 187 1.32 -32.20 11.37
N LYS A 188 1.10 -30.89 11.53
CA LYS A 188 0.16 -30.10 10.72
C LYS A 188 0.86 -29.49 9.51
N ILE A 189 0.22 -29.56 8.34
CA ILE A 189 0.70 -28.87 7.13
C ILE A 189 0.52 -27.35 7.29
N VAL A 190 1.58 -26.60 7.02
CA VAL A 190 1.65 -25.14 7.10
C VAL A 190 2.23 -24.56 5.81
N ALA A 191 1.91 -23.30 5.54
CA ALA A 191 2.57 -22.51 4.51
C ALA A 191 3.67 -21.64 5.14
N VAL A 192 4.77 -21.44 4.41
CA VAL A 192 5.92 -20.65 4.83
C VAL A 192 6.25 -19.65 3.73
N LYS A 193 6.10 -18.35 4.02
CA LYS A 193 6.46 -17.23 3.13
C LYS A 193 7.86 -16.75 3.51
N GLU A 194 8.84 -17.03 2.67
CA GLU A 194 10.22 -16.54 2.80
C GLU A 194 10.40 -15.27 1.98
N MET A 195 10.94 -14.22 2.59
CA MET A 195 11.17 -12.91 1.97
C MET A 195 12.57 -12.40 2.29
N LEU A 196 13.24 -11.81 1.30
CA LEU A 196 14.56 -11.18 1.49
C LEU A 196 14.39 -9.79 2.14
N LEU A 197 15.15 -9.57 3.20
CA LEU A 197 15.23 -8.29 3.90
C LEU A 197 16.36 -7.44 3.35
N ASP A 198 16.04 -6.19 3.05
CA ASP A 198 16.99 -5.12 2.73
C ASP A 198 16.61 -3.83 3.47
N SER A 199 17.49 -2.82 3.41
CA SER A 199 17.29 -1.55 4.12
C SER A 199 16.06 -0.76 3.69
N ASN A 200 15.48 -1.05 2.53
CA ASN A 200 14.34 -0.33 1.97
C ASN A 200 13.00 -1.03 2.27
N ASN A 201 13.02 -2.34 2.55
CA ASN A 201 11.82 -3.15 2.71
C ASN A 201 11.59 -3.68 4.14
N GLU A 202 12.63 -3.68 4.98
CA GLU A 202 12.61 -4.35 6.27
C GLU A 202 11.51 -3.82 7.20
N GLU A 203 11.42 -2.50 7.37
CA GLU A 203 10.42 -1.87 8.23
C GLU A 203 8.98 -2.23 7.79
N CYS A 204 8.71 -2.14 6.48
CA CYS A 204 7.41 -2.49 5.91
C CYS A 204 7.03 -3.95 6.15
N LEU A 205 7.97 -4.89 5.95
CA LEU A 205 7.71 -6.32 6.12
C LEU A 205 7.52 -6.70 7.60
N LEU A 206 8.24 -6.05 8.51
CA LEU A 206 8.05 -6.23 9.94
C LEU A 206 6.69 -5.67 10.40
N ASP A 207 6.26 -4.53 9.88
CA ASP A 207 4.93 -3.98 10.16
C ASP A 207 3.80 -4.84 9.58
N GLU A 208 3.95 -5.37 8.35
CA GLU A 208 3.03 -6.39 7.78
C GLU A 208 2.91 -7.59 8.73
N THR A 209 4.04 -8.09 9.23
CA THR A 209 4.08 -9.22 10.15
C THR A 209 3.35 -8.94 11.46
N ARG A 210 3.57 -7.76 12.06
CA ARG A 210 2.89 -7.33 13.29
C ARG A 210 1.39 -7.20 13.08
N LEU A 211 0.98 -6.63 11.94
CA LEU A 211 -0.41 -6.48 11.58
C LEU A 211 -1.08 -7.85 11.44
N MET A 212 -0.48 -8.78 10.70
CA MET A 212 -0.98 -10.14 10.53
C MET A 212 -1.08 -10.87 11.88
N ALA A 213 -0.03 -10.82 12.70
CA ALA A 213 0.01 -11.46 14.01
C ALA A 213 -1.06 -10.93 14.99
N SER A 214 -1.49 -9.68 14.81
CA SER A 214 -2.55 -9.06 15.62
C SER A 214 -3.97 -9.43 15.19
N MET A 215 -4.15 -10.30 14.20
CA MET A 215 -5.46 -10.73 13.70
C MET A 215 -5.69 -12.21 13.97
N ASN A 216 -6.88 -12.53 14.46
CA ASN A 216 -7.31 -13.91 14.67
C ASN A 216 -8.81 -14.02 14.40
N HIS A 217 -9.15 -14.50 13.21
CA HIS A 217 -10.52 -14.64 12.76
C HIS A 217 -10.67 -15.86 11.84
N SER A 218 -11.85 -16.50 11.80
CA SER A 218 -12.07 -17.71 11.00
C SER A 218 -11.93 -17.49 9.49
N HIS A 219 -12.12 -16.25 9.03
CA HIS A 219 -12.07 -15.82 7.63
C HIS A 219 -10.79 -15.04 7.28
N ILE A 220 -9.77 -15.09 8.15
CA ILE A 220 -8.44 -14.52 7.91
C ILE A 220 -7.43 -15.66 8.00
N VAL A 221 -6.47 -15.72 7.09
CA VAL A 221 -5.40 -16.71 7.13
C VAL A 221 -4.66 -16.61 8.45
N LYS A 222 -4.62 -17.72 9.19
CA LYS A 222 -4.06 -17.72 10.54
C LYS A 222 -2.54 -17.60 10.51
N PHE A 223 -2.03 -16.59 11.20
CA PHE A 223 -0.61 -16.47 11.56
C PHE A 223 -0.25 -17.48 12.65
N TYR A 224 0.88 -18.19 12.50
CA TYR A 224 1.41 -19.06 13.55
C TYR A 224 2.66 -18.47 14.21
N SER A 225 3.65 -18.06 13.41
CA SER A 225 4.91 -17.52 13.92
C SER A 225 5.74 -16.89 12.82
N ALA A 226 6.66 -16.00 13.17
CA ALA A 226 7.64 -15.44 12.25
C ALA A 226 9.07 -15.69 12.76
N TYR A 227 10.01 -15.81 11.83
CA TYR A 227 11.42 -16.08 12.10
C TYR A 227 12.31 -15.19 11.27
N ARG A 228 13.39 -14.70 11.86
CA ARG A 228 14.45 -14.00 11.14
C ARG A 228 15.66 -14.90 11.03
N VAL A 229 16.05 -15.21 9.80
CA VAL A 229 17.27 -15.98 9.50
C VAL A 229 18.17 -15.13 8.61
N ARG A 230 19.23 -14.56 9.20
CA ARG A 230 20.13 -13.62 8.50
C ARG A 230 19.32 -12.45 7.90
N ASN A 231 19.34 -12.32 6.57
CA ASN A 231 18.61 -11.31 5.81
C ASN A 231 17.33 -11.88 5.20
N THR A 232 16.69 -12.86 5.84
CA THR A 232 15.40 -13.38 5.40
C THR A 232 14.40 -13.35 6.55
N LEU A 233 13.17 -13.01 6.22
CA LEU A 233 11.99 -13.09 7.08
C LEU A 233 11.12 -14.26 6.61
N TRP A 234 10.79 -15.14 7.54
CA TRP A 234 10.00 -16.34 7.30
C TRP A 234 8.71 -16.24 8.10
N ILE A 235 7.57 -16.20 7.42
CA ILE A 235 6.26 -16.20 8.07
C ILE A 235 5.62 -17.57 7.91
N VAL A 236 5.36 -18.24 9.03
CA VAL A 236 4.65 -19.52 9.08
C VAL A 236 3.18 -19.26 9.34
N MET A 237 2.33 -19.74 8.44
CA MET A 237 0.90 -19.48 8.42
C MET A 237 0.09 -20.73 8.04
N GLU A 238 -1.23 -20.64 8.16
CA GLU A 238 -2.14 -21.69 7.74
C GLU A 238 -2.01 -22.00 6.24
N HIS A 239 -1.96 -23.28 5.92
CA HIS A 239 -1.94 -23.75 4.54
C HIS A 239 -3.36 -23.78 3.95
N MET A 240 -3.53 -23.15 2.80
CA MET A 240 -4.78 -23.08 2.05
C MET A 240 -4.63 -23.93 0.78
N ASP A 241 -5.04 -25.19 0.85
CA ASP A 241 -4.79 -26.23 -0.16
C ASP A 241 -5.65 -26.11 -1.43
N GLY A 242 -6.65 -25.25 -1.44
CA GLY A 242 -7.44 -24.91 -2.62
C GLY A 242 -6.86 -23.77 -3.47
N GLY A 243 -5.76 -23.14 -3.04
CA GLY A 243 -5.12 -22.03 -3.76
C GLY A 243 -5.90 -20.71 -3.66
N SER A 244 -5.61 -19.78 -4.58
CA SER A 244 -6.33 -18.51 -4.68
C SER A 244 -7.64 -18.66 -5.44
N LEU A 245 -8.56 -17.73 -5.20
CA LEU A 245 -9.83 -17.63 -5.92
C LEU A 245 -9.64 -17.28 -7.41
N THR A 246 -8.46 -16.78 -7.79
CA THR A 246 -8.11 -16.42 -9.18
C THR A 246 -8.42 -17.55 -10.15
N ASN A 247 -8.05 -18.80 -9.83
CA ASN A 247 -8.31 -19.94 -10.71
C ASN A 247 -9.80 -20.13 -10.99
N ALA A 248 -10.67 -19.94 -9.99
CA ALA A 248 -12.10 -20.04 -10.20
C ALA A 248 -12.65 -18.87 -11.02
N ALA A 249 -12.09 -17.66 -10.86
CA ALA A 249 -12.45 -16.51 -11.68
C ALA A 249 -12.06 -16.70 -13.15
N THR A 250 -10.82 -17.12 -13.41
CA THR A 250 -10.28 -17.29 -14.77
C THR A 250 -10.91 -18.45 -15.52
N TYR A 251 -11.08 -19.61 -14.87
CA TYR A 251 -11.42 -20.86 -15.56
C TYR A 251 -12.90 -21.25 -15.46
N CYS A 252 -13.65 -20.69 -14.51
CA CYS A 252 -15.04 -21.08 -14.29
C CYS A 252 -15.99 -19.90 -14.47
N GLU A 253 -17.11 -20.15 -15.15
CA GLU A 253 -18.24 -19.21 -15.14
C GLU A 253 -18.95 -19.28 -13.78
N CYS A 254 -18.44 -18.52 -12.82
CA CYS A 254 -18.98 -18.48 -11.47
C CYS A 254 -20.42 -17.95 -11.49
N GLN A 255 -21.37 -18.85 -11.23
CA GLN A 255 -22.77 -18.47 -11.07
C GLN A 255 -22.96 -17.51 -9.89
N GLU A 256 -23.97 -16.66 -9.94
CA GLU A 256 -24.24 -15.64 -8.91
C GLU A 256 -24.33 -16.21 -7.48
N ALA A 257 -24.79 -17.44 -7.31
CA ALA A 257 -24.81 -18.11 -6.01
C ALA A 257 -23.39 -18.40 -5.45
N HIS A 258 -22.42 -18.71 -6.32
CA HIS A 258 -21.01 -18.84 -5.92
C HIS A 258 -20.41 -17.46 -5.60
N ILE A 259 -20.71 -16.45 -6.42
CA ILE A 259 -20.25 -15.07 -6.20
C ILE A 259 -20.77 -14.55 -4.85
N ALA A 260 -22.06 -14.75 -4.56
CA ALA A 260 -22.67 -14.39 -3.29
C ALA A 260 -22.03 -15.14 -2.10
N TYR A 261 -21.63 -16.40 -2.28
CA TYR A 261 -20.88 -17.15 -1.26
C TYR A 261 -19.54 -16.46 -0.98
N PHE A 262 -18.69 -16.27 -2.00
CA PHE A 262 -17.37 -15.66 -1.83
C PHE A 262 -17.46 -14.22 -1.28
N ALA A 263 -18.40 -13.42 -1.80
CA ALA A 263 -18.63 -12.05 -1.34
C ALA A 263 -19.01 -12.01 0.15
N ARG A 264 -19.86 -12.93 0.61
CA ARG A 264 -20.25 -13.02 2.02
C ARG A 264 -19.05 -13.38 2.90
N GLU A 265 -18.29 -14.41 2.53
CA GLU A 265 -17.14 -14.84 3.34
C GLU A 265 -16.06 -13.73 3.44
N VAL A 266 -15.82 -12.99 2.36
CA VAL A 266 -14.91 -11.82 2.36
C VAL A 266 -15.48 -10.66 3.17
N LEU A 267 -16.79 -10.37 3.08
CA LEU A 267 -17.42 -9.34 3.89
C LEU A 267 -17.35 -9.64 5.39
N ILE A 268 -17.44 -10.90 5.79
CA ILE A 268 -17.27 -11.31 7.19
C ILE A 268 -15.84 -10.99 7.65
N ALA A 269 -14.82 -11.25 6.82
CA ALA A 269 -13.44 -10.88 7.13
C ALA A 269 -13.26 -9.35 7.22
N LEU A 270 -13.84 -8.60 6.28
CA LEU A 270 -13.77 -7.14 6.25
C LEU A 270 -14.48 -6.51 7.45
N ASP A 271 -15.65 -7.01 7.86
CA ASP A 271 -16.37 -6.51 9.03
C ASP A 271 -15.52 -6.66 10.30
N TYR A 272 -14.86 -7.82 10.45
CA TYR A 272 -13.88 -8.02 11.52
C TYR A 272 -12.72 -7.01 11.42
N MET A 273 -12.04 -6.90 10.28
CA MET A 273 -10.90 -5.99 10.12
C MET A 273 -11.28 -4.53 10.39
N HIS A 274 -12.39 -4.07 9.83
CA HIS A 274 -12.89 -2.71 9.98
C HIS A 274 -13.27 -2.43 11.44
N SER A 275 -13.85 -3.40 12.17
CA SER A 275 -14.10 -3.30 13.61
C SER A 275 -12.82 -3.17 14.44
N GLN A 276 -11.72 -3.75 13.96
CA GLN A 276 -10.38 -3.64 14.56
C GLN A 276 -9.60 -2.42 14.04
N ARG A 277 -10.26 -1.53 13.31
CA ARG A 277 -9.68 -0.32 12.71
C ARG A 277 -8.55 -0.63 11.71
N LYS A 278 -8.65 -1.75 10.99
CA LYS A 278 -7.69 -2.15 9.96
C LYS A 278 -8.32 -2.03 8.58
N ILE A 279 -7.55 -1.57 7.60
CA ILE A 279 -7.94 -1.51 6.18
C ILE A 279 -7.04 -2.46 5.40
N HIS A 280 -7.59 -3.25 4.46
CA HIS A 280 -6.81 -4.20 3.67
C HIS A 280 -6.07 -3.55 2.50
N ARG A 281 -6.76 -2.72 1.70
CA ARG A 281 -6.28 -1.95 0.54
C ARG A 281 -5.82 -2.76 -0.69
N ASP A 282 -5.87 -4.09 -0.62
CA ASP A 282 -5.59 -4.96 -1.78
C ASP A 282 -6.56 -6.15 -1.86
N ILE A 283 -7.87 -5.90 -1.84
CA ILE A 283 -8.88 -6.96 -2.03
C ILE A 283 -8.98 -7.30 -3.51
N LYS A 284 -8.71 -8.56 -3.85
CA LYS A 284 -8.77 -9.15 -5.19
C LYS A 284 -8.78 -10.67 -5.07
N THR A 285 -9.08 -11.38 -6.15
CA THR A 285 -9.17 -12.84 -6.18
C THR A 285 -7.85 -13.53 -5.77
N ASP A 286 -6.69 -12.95 -6.06
CA ASP A 286 -5.38 -13.48 -5.66
C ASP A 286 -5.20 -13.56 -4.14
N ASN A 287 -5.76 -12.59 -3.42
CA ASN A 287 -5.62 -12.46 -1.96
C ASN A 287 -6.76 -13.14 -1.20
N VAL A 288 -7.65 -13.82 -1.90
CA VAL A 288 -8.71 -14.65 -1.31
C VAL A 288 -8.30 -16.12 -1.49
N LEU A 289 -7.88 -16.75 -0.40
CA LEU A 289 -7.43 -18.14 -0.41
C LEU A 289 -8.55 -19.08 0.03
N ILE A 290 -8.52 -20.30 -0.49
CA ILE A 290 -9.57 -21.29 -0.28
C ILE A 290 -8.96 -22.61 0.16
N THR A 291 -9.65 -23.34 1.03
CA THR A 291 -9.32 -24.74 1.34
C THR A 291 -10.06 -25.69 0.39
N SER A 292 -9.56 -26.92 0.22
CA SER A 292 -10.20 -27.93 -0.63
C SER A 292 -11.63 -28.29 -0.20
N ASP A 293 -12.00 -28.07 1.07
CA ASP A 293 -13.36 -28.22 1.59
C ASP A 293 -14.23 -26.94 1.50
N GLY A 294 -13.71 -25.88 0.87
CA GLY A 294 -14.44 -24.66 0.51
C GLY A 294 -14.47 -23.55 1.58
N ASN A 295 -13.60 -23.57 2.59
CA ASN A 295 -13.48 -22.43 3.51
C ASN A 295 -12.70 -21.30 2.82
N VAL A 296 -13.18 -20.08 2.96
CA VAL A 296 -12.61 -18.89 2.30
C VAL A 296 -11.96 -18.02 3.36
N LYS A 297 -10.72 -17.59 3.11
CA LYS A 297 -9.98 -16.71 4.01
C LYS A 297 -9.22 -15.63 3.26
N LEU A 298 -9.25 -14.44 3.81
CA LEU A 298 -8.47 -13.31 3.30
C LEU A 298 -7.00 -13.46 3.72
N ALA A 299 -6.11 -13.18 2.78
CA ALA A 299 -4.66 -13.29 2.90
C ALA A 299 -3.97 -12.03 2.36
N ASP A 300 -2.64 -12.00 2.51
CA ASP A 300 -1.73 -10.94 2.05
C ASP A 300 -2.03 -9.52 2.55
N PHE A 301 -1.38 -9.18 3.66
CA PHE A 301 -1.56 -7.91 4.36
C PHE A 301 -0.45 -6.90 4.05
N GLY A 302 0.34 -7.11 2.98
CA GLY A 302 1.46 -6.23 2.63
C GLY A 302 1.07 -4.78 2.30
N TYR A 303 -0.19 -4.56 1.91
CA TYR A 303 -0.76 -3.23 1.76
C TYR A 303 -1.71 -2.85 2.89
N ALA A 304 -1.94 -3.68 3.90
CA ALA A 304 -2.90 -3.35 4.94
C ALA A 304 -2.37 -2.27 5.90
N ALA A 305 -3.26 -1.61 6.63
CA ALA A 305 -2.90 -0.54 7.57
C ALA A 305 -3.81 -0.51 8.80
N GLN A 306 -3.22 -0.23 9.96
CA GLN A 306 -3.93 0.09 11.20
C GLN A 306 -4.30 1.59 11.23
N LEU A 307 -5.53 1.93 11.57
CA LEU A 307 -5.94 3.28 11.97
C LEU A 307 -5.90 3.37 13.49
N PHE A 308 -5.37 4.46 14.01
CA PHE A 308 -5.22 4.70 15.45
C PHE A 308 -6.43 5.44 16.01
N ASN A 309 -6.99 6.40 15.25
CA ASN A 309 -8.09 7.25 15.70
C ASN A 309 -9.40 7.00 14.94
N GLU A 310 -10.51 7.32 15.59
CA GLU A 310 -11.84 7.18 14.96
C GLU A 310 -12.04 8.34 13.97
N GLY A 311 -12.48 8.02 12.76
CA GLY A 311 -12.54 9.00 11.67
C GLY A 311 -11.19 9.34 11.04
N GLU A 312 -10.12 8.62 11.41
CA GLU A 312 -8.82 8.75 10.74
C GLU A 312 -8.90 8.28 9.29
N ASN A 313 -8.18 9.01 8.44
CA ASN A 313 -8.07 8.71 7.02
C ASN A 313 -6.60 8.56 6.61
N ARG A 314 -6.35 7.67 5.65
CA ARG A 314 -5.07 7.52 4.96
C ARG A 314 -5.08 8.34 3.67
N LYS A 315 -3.92 8.78 3.21
CA LYS A 315 -3.73 9.43 1.89
C LYS A 315 -2.87 8.61 0.94
N SER A 316 -2.46 7.43 1.37
CA SER A 316 -1.44 6.65 0.69
C SER A 316 -1.97 5.88 -0.50
N VAL A 317 -1.35 6.06 -1.67
CA VAL A 317 -1.81 5.40 -2.89
C VAL A 317 -1.09 4.05 -3.02
N VAL A 318 -1.78 2.95 -2.71
CA VAL A 318 -1.27 1.57 -2.71
C VAL A 318 -2.33 0.59 -3.21
N GLY A 319 -1.92 -0.63 -3.57
CA GLY A 319 -2.82 -1.70 -4.03
C GLY A 319 -2.64 -2.03 -5.50
N THR A 320 -3.55 -2.85 -6.03
CA THR A 320 -3.48 -3.31 -7.43
C THR A 320 -4.38 -2.45 -8.35
N PRO A 321 -3.85 -1.80 -9.41
CA PRO A 321 -4.51 -0.78 -10.24
C PRO A 321 -5.99 -0.96 -10.57
N TYR A 322 -6.37 -2.17 -10.97
CA TYR A 322 -7.71 -2.48 -11.48
C TYR A 322 -8.79 -2.59 -10.38
N TRP A 323 -8.38 -2.86 -9.13
CA TRP A 323 -9.28 -2.98 -7.97
C TRP A 323 -9.30 -1.72 -7.10
N MET A 324 -8.49 -0.71 -7.42
CA MET A 324 -8.33 0.48 -6.58
C MET A 324 -9.54 1.42 -6.67
N ALA A 325 -9.94 1.94 -5.52
CA ALA A 325 -11.01 2.93 -5.43
C ALA A 325 -10.58 4.31 -5.95
N PRO A 326 -11.47 5.12 -6.56
CA PRO A 326 -11.11 6.40 -7.14
C PRO A 326 -10.46 7.38 -6.15
N GLU A 327 -10.96 7.46 -4.92
CA GLU A 327 -10.41 8.33 -3.87
C GLU A 327 -9.02 7.90 -3.42
N LEU A 328 -8.73 6.59 -3.46
CA LEU A 328 -7.41 6.06 -3.14
C LEU A 328 -6.43 6.49 -4.24
N ILE A 329 -6.80 6.30 -5.52
CA ILE A 329 -5.97 6.69 -6.67
C ILE A 329 -5.67 8.19 -6.65
N LYS A 330 -6.68 9.01 -6.33
CA LYS A 330 -6.56 10.47 -6.23
C LYS A 330 -5.79 10.97 -5.00
N GLY A 331 -5.31 10.08 -4.12
CA GLY A 331 -4.65 10.46 -2.86
C GLY A 331 -5.54 11.25 -1.90
N ILE A 332 -6.86 11.16 -2.08
CA ILE A 332 -7.85 11.80 -1.20
C ILE A 332 -7.88 11.02 0.11
N PRO A 333 -8.01 11.68 1.28
CA PRO A 333 -8.20 10.99 2.55
C PRO A 333 -9.30 9.91 2.46
N TYR A 334 -8.92 8.66 2.72
CA TYR A 334 -9.80 7.49 2.63
C TYR A 334 -9.72 6.62 3.88
N SER A 335 -10.74 5.77 4.07
CA SER A 335 -10.84 4.81 5.17
C SER A 335 -11.32 3.45 4.64
N TYR A 336 -12.07 2.70 5.45
CA TYR A 336 -12.51 1.32 5.18
C TYR A 336 -13.27 1.09 3.86
N LYS A 337 -13.88 2.13 3.28
CA LYS A 337 -14.73 2.00 2.10
C LYS A 337 -13.97 1.65 0.82
N VAL A 338 -12.66 1.85 0.78
CA VAL A 338 -11.83 1.40 -0.36
C VAL A 338 -11.90 -0.12 -0.52
N ASP A 339 -11.94 -0.87 0.58
CA ASP A 339 -12.07 -2.34 0.55
C ASP A 339 -13.43 -2.78 -0.01
N ILE A 340 -14.48 -1.98 0.23
CA ILE A 340 -15.84 -2.24 -0.30
C ILE A 340 -15.89 -2.05 -1.81
N TRP A 341 -15.18 -1.04 -2.34
CA TRP A 341 -15.03 -0.87 -3.78
C TRP A 341 -14.29 -2.05 -4.39
N SER A 342 -13.14 -2.42 -3.83
CA SER A 342 -12.32 -3.52 -4.31
C SER A 342 -13.06 -4.87 -4.26
N LEU A 343 -13.90 -5.10 -3.24
CA LEU A 343 -14.84 -6.23 -3.20
C LEU A 343 -15.83 -6.21 -4.37
N GLY A 344 -16.39 -5.05 -4.70
CA GLY A 344 -17.29 -4.90 -5.85
C GLY A 344 -16.60 -5.25 -7.16
N VAL A 345 -15.35 -4.81 -7.35
CA VAL A 345 -14.52 -5.18 -8.50
C VAL A 345 -14.26 -6.68 -8.53
N MET A 346 -13.89 -7.30 -7.40
CA MET A 346 -13.68 -8.75 -7.29
C MET A 346 -14.96 -9.55 -7.64
N CYS A 347 -16.14 -9.09 -7.21
CA CYS A 347 -17.40 -9.74 -7.55
C CYS A 347 -17.72 -9.65 -9.05
N ARG A 348 -17.31 -8.54 -9.68
CA ARG A 348 -17.44 -8.34 -11.12
C ARG A 348 -16.45 -9.20 -11.90
N GLU A 349 -15.21 -9.30 -11.43
CA GLU A 349 -14.19 -10.20 -11.96
C GLU A 349 -14.68 -11.66 -11.95
N LEU A 350 -15.25 -12.14 -10.84
CA LEU A 350 -15.86 -13.48 -10.80
C LEU A 350 -17.01 -13.66 -11.80
N ALA A 351 -17.70 -12.57 -12.15
CA ALA A 351 -18.83 -12.60 -13.07
C ALA A 351 -18.39 -12.57 -14.54
N GLU A 352 -17.27 -11.91 -14.85
CA GLU A 352 -16.81 -11.63 -16.22
C GLU A 352 -15.53 -12.36 -16.62
N GLY A 353 -14.86 -13.03 -15.67
CA GLY A 353 -13.56 -13.68 -15.83
C GLY A 353 -12.38 -12.77 -15.49
N ASP A 354 -12.53 -11.47 -15.78
CA ASP A 354 -11.49 -10.47 -15.64
C ASP A 354 -12.00 -9.21 -14.91
N PRO A 355 -11.13 -8.48 -14.19
CA PRO A 355 -11.50 -7.18 -13.66
C PRO A 355 -11.67 -6.16 -14.81
N PRO A 356 -12.43 -5.08 -14.59
CA PRO A 356 -12.62 -4.05 -15.61
C PRO A 356 -11.30 -3.40 -16.00
N TYR A 357 -11.15 -3.10 -17.29
CA TYR A 357 -9.97 -2.44 -17.85
C TYR A 357 -8.68 -3.25 -17.81
N VAL A 358 -8.72 -4.56 -17.54
CA VAL A 358 -7.51 -5.42 -17.53
C VAL A 358 -6.76 -5.36 -18.86
N GLU A 359 -7.46 -5.14 -19.96
CA GLU A 359 -6.92 -5.01 -21.31
C GLU A 359 -6.11 -3.72 -21.51
N LEU A 360 -6.29 -2.73 -20.63
CA LEU A 360 -5.59 -1.46 -20.67
C LEU A 360 -4.30 -1.52 -19.84
N PRO A 361 -3.25 -0.78 -20.25
CA PRO A 361 -2.09 -0.57 -19.40
C PRO A 361 -2.49 0.00 -18.03
N PRO A 362 -1.82 -0.37 -16.93
CA PRO A 362 -2.21 0.03 -15.57
C PRO A 362 -2.48 1.53 -15.39
N MET A 363 -1.60 2.37 -15.95
CA MET A 363 -1.77 3.83 -15.87
C MET A 363 -3.05 4.31 -16.55
N LYS A 364 -3.42 3.71 -17.69
CA LYS A 364 -4.64 4.06 -18.42
C LYS A 364 -5.87 3.57 -17.66
N ALA A 365 -5.83 2.38 -17.09
CA ALA A 365 -6.92 1.88 -16.24
C ALA A 365 -7.17 2.81 -15.05
N LEU A 366 -6.14 3.22 -14.32
CA LEU A 366 -6.24 4.18 -13.21
C LEU A 366 -6.86 5.52 -13.65
N PHE A 367 -6.44 6.03 -14.81
CA PHE A 367 -7.01 7.23 -15.40
C PHE A 367 -8.50 7.06 -15.74
N GLU A 368 -8.90 5.96 -16.39
CA GLU A 368 -10.29 5.69 -16.76
C GLU A 368 -11.18 5.55 -15.52
N ILE A 369 -10.73 4.82 -14.49
CA ILE A 369 -11.41 4.67 -13.20
C ILE A 369 -11.66 6.03 -12.55
N THR A 370 -10.65 6.91 -12.53
CA THR A 370 -10.73 8.21 -11.85
C THR A 370 -11.44 9.29 -12.65
N SER A 371 -11.49 9.20 -13.97
CA SER A 371 -12.15 10.18 -14.85
C SER A 371 -13.59 9.75 -15.18
N LYS A 372 -13.78 8.58 -15.79
CA LYS A 372 -15.06 8.08 -16.31
C LYS A 372 -15.79 7.14 -15.33
N GLY A 373 -15.06 6.45 -14.46
CA GLY A 373 -15.61 5.38 -13.62
C GLY A 373 -15.39 4.01 -14.28
N LEU A 374 -16.15 3.00 -13.85
CA LEU A 374 -16.08 1.66 -14.44
C LEU A 374 -17.08 1.54 -15.61
N PRO A 375 -16.81 0.69 -16.62
CA PRO A 375 -17.76 0.47 -17.71
C PRO A 375 -18.98 -0.30 -17.20
N GLU A 376 -20.09 -0.33 -17.95
CA GLU A 376 -21.21 -1.20 -17.57
C GLU A 376 -20.80 -2.68 -17.62
N ILE A 377 -21.43 -3.50 -16.77
CA ILE A 377 -21.22 -4.96 -16.79
C ILE A 377 -21.80 -5.57 -18.08
N SER A 378 -21.07 -6.53 -18.62
CA SER A 378 -21.45 -7.28 -19.82
C SER A 378 -22.69 -8.13 -19.57
N GLN A 379 -23.56 -8.23 -20.58
CA GLN A 379 -24.78 -9.04 -20.54
C GLN A 379 -25.64 -8.74 -19.29
N LYS A 380 -25.77 -7.45 -18.95
CA LYS A 380 -26.50 -6.94 -17.78
C LYS A 380 -27.91 -7.53 -17.66
N GLU A 381 -28.57 -7.78 -18.78
CA GLU A 381 -29.90 -8.40 -18.89
C GLU A 381 -29.97 -9.85 -18.40
N LYS A 382 -28.83 -10.55 -18.31
CA LYS A 382 -28.75 -11.91 -17.76
C LYS A 382 -28.46 -11.95 -16.26
N ARG A 383 -28.15 -10.80 -15.65
CA ARG A 383 -27.81 -10.69 -14.23
C ARG A 383 -29.05 -10.45 -13.38
N SER A 384 -29.09 -10.97 -12.16
CA SER A 384 -30.22 -10.74 -11.29
C SER A 384 -30.26 -9.28 -10.79
N PRO A 385 -31.45 -8.71 -10.57
CA PRO A 385 -31.57 -7.36 -10.01
C PRO A 385 -30.81 -7.19 -8.69
N GLU A 386 -30.79 -8.23 -7.84
CA GLU A 386 -30.10 -8.20 -6.55
C GLU A 386 -28.58 -8.21 -6.71
N PHE A 387 -28.03 -8.90 -7.71
CA PHE A 387 -26.59 -8.83 -7.97
C PHE A 387 -26.19 -7.45 -8.51
N LEU A 388 -26.99 -6.90 -9.43
CA LEU A 388 -26.75 -5.56 -9.98
C LEU A 388 -26.86 -4.47 -8.90
N ASP A 389 -27.84 -4.57 -8.00
CA ASP A 389 -28.00 -3.66 -6.85
C ASP A 389 -26.81 -3.75 -5.88
N PHE A 390 -26.35 -4.97 -5.58
CA PHE A 390 -25.16 -5.19 -4.76
C PHE A 390 -23.91 -4.55 -5.37
N LEU A 391 -23.69 -4.71 -6.68
CA LEU A 391 -22.58 -4.09 -7.38
C LEU A 391 -22.70 -2.55 -7.41
N ASP A 392 -23.88 -2.00 -7.66
CA ASP A 392 -24.11 -0.55 -7.69
C ASP A 392 -23.81 0.09 -6.32
N LEU A 393 -24.17 -0.57 -5.22
CA LEU A 393 -23.85 -0.12 -3.86
C LEU A 393 -22.34 -0.16 -3.58
N CYS A 394 -21.66 -1.25 -3.95
CA CYS A 394 -20.21 -1.40 -3.73
C CYS A 394 -19.40 -0.42 -4.59
N LEU A 395 -19.85 -0.14 -5.81
CA LEU A 395 -19.12 0.63 -6.82
C LEU A 395 -19.59 2.11 -6.90
N LYS A 396 -20.22 2.65 -5.85
CA LYS A 396 -20.47 4.09 -5.75
C LYS A 396 -19.16 4.85 -5.72
N ARG A 397 -19.02 5.82 -6.63
CA ARG A 397 -17.82 6.68 -6.73
C ARG A 397 -17.61 7.46 -5.44
N ASN A 398 -18.68 7.98 -4.83
CA ASN A 398 -18.61 8.62 -3.52
C ASN A 398 -18.49 7.56 -2.40
N PRO A 399 -17.40 7.53 -1.61
CA PRO A 399 -17.24 6.57 -0.52
C PRO A 399 -18.30 6.68 0.59
N ASP A 400 -18.91 7.85 0.76
CA ASP A 400 -19.97 8.06 1.77
C ASP A 400 -21.28 7.35 1.39
N GLU A 401 -21.51 7.15 0.09
CA GLU A 401 -22.67 6.44 -0.44
C GLU A 401 -22.49 4.92 -0.41
N ARG A 402 -21.24 4.43 -0.30
CA ARG A 402 -21.00 2.99 -0.13
C ARG A 402 -21.48 2.53 1.25
N PRO A 403 -22.17 1.40 1.38
CA PRO A 403 -22.44 0.80 2.68
C PRO A 403 -21.16 0.30 3.38
N THR A 404 -21.24 0.05 4.69
CA THR A 404 -20.17 -0.65 5.43
C THR A 404 -20.25 -2.15 5.17
N ALA A 405 -19.18 -2.90 5.50
CA ALA A 405 -19.17 -4.36 5.41
C ALA A 405 -20.36 -4.97 6.19
N ASN A 406 -20.57 -4.53 7.43
CA ASN A 406 -21.71 -4.94 8.25
C ASN A 406 -23.08 -4.74 7.56
N LYS A 407 -23.28 -3.59 6.90
CA LYS A 407 -24.55 -3.31 6.19
C LYS A 407 -24.71 -4.23 4.99
N LEU A 408 -23.66 -4.46 4.21
CA LEU A 408 -23.69 -5.35 3.05
C LEU A 408 -23.92 -6.81 3.42
N LEU A 409 -23.50 -7.27 4.59
CA LEU A 409 -23.79 -8.63 5.07
C LEU A 409 -25.29 -8.95 5.14
N ASN A 410 -26.14 -7.92 5.20
CA ASN A 410 -27.60 -8.06 5.23
C ASN A 410 -28.25 -7.88 3.84
N HIS A 411 -27.46 -7.75 2.77
CA HIS A 411 -27.98 -7.50 1.43
C HIS A 411 -28.68 -8.75 0.84
N PRO A 412 -29.84 -8.61 0.16
CA PRO A 412 -30.59 -9.74 -0.41
C PRO A 412 -29.78 -10.66 -1.33
N PHE A 413 -28.82 -10.11 -2.07
CA PHE A 413 -27.91 -10.89 -2.91
C PHE A 413 -27.17 -11.99 -2.13
N LEU A 414 -26.71 -11.71 -0.90
CA LEU A 414 -25.94 -12.66 -0.11
C LEU A 414 -26.80 -13.81 0.44
N LEU A 415 -28.13 -13.63 0.47
CA LEU A 415 -29.07 -14.71 0.80
C LEU A 415 -29.16 -15.75 -0.32
N LYS A 416 -28.73 -15.42 -1.54
CA LYS A 416 -28.66 -16.34 -2.69
C LYS A 416 -27.38 -17.18 -2.72
N ALA A 417 -26.48 -16.97 -1.77
CA ALA A 417 -25.23 -17.72 -1.68
C ALA A 417 -25.49 -19.24 -1.59
N CYS A 418 -24.72 -20.01 -2.36
CA CYS A 418 -24.82 -21.46 -2.30
C CYS A 418 -24.31 -22.01 -0.96
N GLU A 419 -24.61 -23.28 -0.68
CA GLU A 419 -24.02 -23.99 0.46
C GLU A 419 -22.54 -24.33 0.18
N LYS A 420 -21.69 -24.31 1.23
CA LYS A 420 -20.26 -24.63 1.13
C LYS A 420 -19.97 -25.93 0.38
N LYS A 421 -20.83 -26.95 0.51
CA LYS A 421 -20.66 -28.26 -0.14
C LYS A 421 -20.55 -28.21 -1.67
N TYR A 422 -20.97 -27.12 -2.31
CA TYR A 422 -20.87 -26.93 -3.76
C TYR A 422 -19.52 -26.34 -4.20
N ILE A 423 -18.77 -25.71 -3.30
CA ILE A 423 -17.48 -25.06 -3.61
C ILE A 423 -16.40 -26.07 -4.04
N PRO A 424 -16.21 -27.23 -3.38
CA PRO A 424 -15.18 -28.19 -3.80
C PRO A 424 -15.31 -28.63 -5.26
N ALA A 425 -16.55 -28.82 -5.76
CA ALA A 425 -16.79 -29.21 -7.14
C ALA A 425 -16.42 -28.09 -8.14
N LEU A 426 -16.68 -26.82 -7.78
CA LEU A 426 -16.25 -25.66 -8.57
C LEU A 426 -14.72 -25.58 -8.65
N LEU A 427 -14.03 -25.79 -7.52
CA LEU A 427 -12.57 -25.77 -7.47
C LEU A 427 -11.94 -26.90 -8.28
N GLN A 428 -12.54 -28.10 -8.22
CA GLN A 428 -12.10 -29.23 -9.02
C GLN A 428 -12.24 -28.93 -10.52
N LEU A 429 -13.38 -28.36 -10.95
CA LEU A 429 -13.59 -27.97 -12.34
C LEU A 429 -12.55 -26.93 -12.79
N ALA A 430 -12.29 -25.90 -11.97
CA ALA A 430 -11.28 -24.89 -12.27
C ALA A 430 -9.89 -25.51 -12.46
N ALA A 431 -9.51 -26.45 -11.58
CA ALA A 431 -8.22 -27.14 -11.68
C ALA A 431 -8.11 -28.05 -12.92
N GLU A 432 -9.20 -28.74 -13.29
CA GLU A 432 -9.25 -29.56 -14.51
C GLU A 432 -9.10 -28.72 -15.78
N LEU A 433 -9.79 -27.57 -15.85
CA LEU A 433 -9.71 -26.65 -16.98
C LEU A 433 -8.32 -25.99 -17.10
N ALA A 434 -7.75 -25.54 -15.97
CA ALA A 434 -6.40 -25.00 -15.93
C ALA A 434 -5.32 -26.03 -16.34
N GLY A 435 -5.56 -27.31 -16.04
CA GLY A 435 -4.70 -28.42 -16.45
C GLY A 435 -4.69 -28.61 -17.97
N ASN A 436 -5.86 -28.54 -18.62
CA ASN A 436 -6.01 -28.80 -20.05
C ASN A 436 -5.34 -27.74 -20.93
N GLU A 437 -5.41 -26.45 -20.56
CA GLU A 437 -4.74 -25.38 -21.33
C GLU A 437 -3.22 -25.57 -21.40
N LYS A 438 -2.59 -26.04 -20.30
CA LYS A 438 -1.15 -26.31 -20.27
C LYS A 438 -0.71 -27.43 -21.23
N TYR A 439 -1.64 -28.25 -21.73
CA TYR A 439 -1.35 -29.31 -22.71
C TYR A 439 -1.62 -28.90 -24.16
N GLU A 440 -2.35 -27.81 -24.41
CA GLU A 440 -2.62 -27.33 -25.78
C GLU A 440 -1.50 -26.43 -26.34
N ASP A 441 -0.60 -25.94 -25.48
CA ASP A 441 0.55 -25.11 -25.85
C ASP A 441 1.81 -25.91 -26.28
N PHE A 442 1.71 -27.22 -26.57
CA PHE A 442 2.83 -28.08 -26.99
C PHE A 442 2.70 -28.66 -28.40
#